data_AF-E0NRG6-F1
#
_entry.id   AF-E0NRG6-F1
#
_cell.length_a   1.000
_cell.length_b   1.000
_cell.length_c   1.000
_cell.angle_alpha   90.00
_cell.angle_beta   90.00
_cell.angle_gamma   90.00
#
_symmetry.space_group_name_H-M   'P 1'
#
loop_
_entity.id
_entity.type
_entity.pdbx_description
1 polymer ?
#
loop_
_entity_poly.entity_id
_entity_poly.type
_entity_poly.pdbx_seq_one_letter_code
_entity_poly.pdbx_strand_id
1 'polypeptide(L)' 'MTKEQTIKELTVIPGIGKSLATDLWNIGITSIDDLKGKDPEVLFTLSNDYAGVVQDRCVL' A
#
# COMPACT_ATOMS: atom_id res chain seq x y z
N MET A 1 3.90 13.38 6.81
CA MET A 1 4.15 13.22 5.37
C MET A 1 2.88 13.56 4.61
N THR A 2 2.94 14.18 3.44
CA THR A 2 1.74 14.33 2.59
C THR A 2 1.52 13.06 1.78
N LYS A 3 0.27 12.81 1.36
CA LYS A 3 -0.08 11.66 0.49
C LYS A 3 0.82 11.58 -0.75
N GLU A 4 1.10 12.71 -1.39
CA GLU A 4 1.94 12.76 -2.60
C GLU A 4 3.39 12.40 -2.32
N GLN A 5 3.92 12.80 -1.16
CA GLN A 5 5.28 12.45 -0.73
C GLN A 5 5.39 10.95 -0.48
N THR A 6 4.43 10.37 0.24
CA THR A 6 4.41 8.93 0.49
C THR A 6 4.22 8.14 -0.80
N ILE A 7 3.30 8.54 -1.67
CA ILE A 7 3.12 7.86 -2.96
C ILE A 7 4.44 7.87 -3.74
N LYS A 8 5.11 9.02 -3.82
CA LYS A 8 6.41 9.13 -4.49
C LYS A 8 7.47 8.23 -3.86
N GLU A 9 7.53 8.18 -2.54
CA GLU A 9 8.47 7.32 -1.80
C GLU A 9 8.21 5.84 -2.05
N LEU A 10 6.97 5.37 -1.86
CA LEU A 10 6.58 3.98 -2.05
C LEU A 10 6.77 3.51 -3.50
N THR A 11 6.56 4.38 -4.49
CA THR A 11 6.79 4.05 -5.91
C THR A 11 8.26 3.84 -6.28
N VAL A 12 9.21 4.10 -5.37
CA VAL A 12 10.62 3.72 -5.57
C VAL A 12 10.81 2.20 -5.48
N ILE A 13 9.90 1.49 -4.79
CA ILE A 13 9.94 0.04 -4.68
C ILE A 13 9.50 -0.59 -6.01
N PRO A 14 10.33 -1.46 -6.63
CA PRO A 14 9.94 -2.17 -7.84
C PRO A 14 8.65 -2.97 -7.64
N GLY A 15 7.69 -2.81 -8.56
CA GLY A 15 6.37 -3.44 -8.45
C GLY A 15 5.30 -2.57 -7.79
N ILE A 16 5.68 -1.50 -7.08
CA ILE A 16 4.71 -0.58 -6.47
C ILE A 16 4.42 0.60 -7.41
N GLY A 17 3.25 0.56 -8.06
CA GLY A 17 2.73 1.68 -8.84
C GLY A 17 2.01 2.72 -7.98
N LYS A 18 1.59 3.84 -8.61
CA LYS A 18 0.82 4.91 -7.92
C LYS A 18 -0.49 4.41 -7.30
N SER A 19 -1.16 3.44 -7.94
CA SER A 19 -2.40 2.85 -7.43
C SER A 19 -2.13 2.12 -6.11
N LEU A 20 -1.19 1.17 -6.12
CA LEU A 20 -0.83 0.42 -4.92
C LEU A 20 -0.28 1.32 -3.81
N ALA A 21 0.56 2.31 -4.15
CA ALA A 21 1.03 3.28 -3.18
C ALA A 21 -0.10 4.11 -2.55
N THR A 22 -1.17 4.37 -3.32
CA THR A 22 -2.38 5.04 -2.81
C THR A 22 -3.17 4.11 -1.88
N ASP A 23 -3.30 2.84 -2.24
CA ASP A 23 -3.98 1.84 -1.42
C ASP A 23 -3.25 1.65 -0.09
N LEU A 24 -1.92 1.52 -0.12
CA LEU A 24 -1.06 1.49 1.06
C LEU A 24 -1.26 2.74 1.95
N TRP A 25 -1.29 3.94 1.35
CA TRP A 25 -1.59 5.17 2.10
C TRP A 25 -2.96 5.13 2.76
N ASN A 26 -3.98 4.66 2.04
CA ASN A 26 -5.36 4.59 2.53
C ASN A 26 -5.51 3.66 3.74
N ILE A 27 -4.70 2.60 3.83
CA ILE A 27 -4.65 1.68 4.98
C ILE A 27 -3.66 2.10 6.06
N GLY A 28 -3.08 3.31 5.97
CA GLY A 28 -2.25 3.92 7.00
C GLY A 28 -0.74 3.70 6.86
N ILE A 29 -0.26 3.22 5.70
CA ILE A 29 1.18 3.12 5.41
C ILE A 29 1.66 4.47 4.88
N THR A 30 2.50 5.15 5.65
CA THR A 30 2.93 6.51 5.34
C THR A 30 4.39 6.62 4.89
N SER A 31 5.15 5.53 4.98
CA SER A 31 6.57 5.47 4.64
C SER A 31 7.02 4.05 4.26
N ILE A 32 8.21 3.90 3.67
CA ILE A 32 8.78 2.56 3.41
C ILE A 32 9.07 1.80 4.71
N ASP A 33 9.45 2.49 5.78
CA ASP A 33 9.71 1.86 7.07
C ASP A 33 8.44 1.23 7.67
N ASP A 34 7.26 1.79 7.40
CA ASP A 34 5.97 1.21 7.83
C ASP A 34 5.69 -0.15 7.16
N LEU A 35 6.30 -0.44 6.00
CA LEU A 35 6.17 -1.74 5.33
C LEU A 35 7.08 -2.81 5.95
N LYS A 36 8.17 -2.42 6.61
CA LYS A 36 9.14 -3.39 7.14
C LYS A 36 8.50 -4.21 8.26
N GLY A 37 8.53 -5.53 8.10
CA GLY A 37 8.00 -6.47 9.09
C GLY A 37 6.48 -6.57 9.12
N LYS A 38 5.75 -5.90 8.22
CA LYS A 38 4.33 -6.17 8.01
C LYS A 38 4.14 -7.40 7.14
N ASP A 39 3.09 -8.15 7.45
CA ASP A 39 2.69 -9.31 6.66
C ASP A 39 1.92 -8.87 5.40
N PRO A 40 2.34 -9.30 4.20
CA PRO A 40 1.64 -8.98 2.94
C PRO A 40 0.16 -9.38 2.94
N GLU A 41 -0.22 -10.51 3.55
CA GLU A 41 -1.62 -10.97 3.60
C GLU A 41 -2.47 -10.07 4.50
N VAL A 42 -1.87 -9.52 5.57
CA VAL A 42 -2.54 -8.52 6.42
C VAL A 42 -2.74 -7.22 5.65
N LEU A 43 -1.72 -6.75 4.91
CA LEU A 43 -1.84 -5.56 4.07
C LEU A 43 -2.92 -5.75 2.99
N PHE A 44 -2.98 -6.92 2.38
CA PHE A 44 -4.00 -7.27 1.39
C PHE A 44 -5.41 -7.24 2.00
N THR A 45 -5.58 -7.83 3.19
CA THR A 45 -6.86 -7.83 3.90
C THR A 45 -7.31 -6.40 4.22
N LEU A 46 -6.42 -5.57 4.77
CA LEU A 46 -6.72 -4.16 5.05
C LEU A 46 -7.06 -3.39 3.77
N SER A 47 -6.37 -3.67 2.67
CA SER A 47 -6.63 -3.03 1.38
C SER A 47 -8.00 -3.41 0.83
N ASN A 48 -8.38 -4.68 0.91
CA ASN A 48 -9.71 -5.16 0.52
C ASN A 48 -10.81 -4.56 1.41
N ASP A 49 -10.58 -4.50 2.71
CA ASP A 49 -11.51 -3.90 3.68
C ASP A 49 -11.73 -2.41 3.38
N TYR A 50 -10.65 -1.69 3.03
CA TYR A 50 -10.75 -0.29 2.61
C TYR A 50 -11.47 -0.12 1.28
N ALA A 51 -11.16 -0.97 0.29
CA ALA A 51 -11.77 -0.95 -1.03
C ALA A 51 -13.25 -1.39 -1.01
N GLY A 52 -13.68 -2.11 0.03
CA GLY A 52 -15.01 -2.70 0.13
C GLY A 52 -15.25 -3.87 -0.84
N VAL A 53 -14.19 -4.37 -1.48
CA VAL A 53 -14.20 -5.44 -2.47
C VAL A 53 -12.89 -6.21 -2.40
N VAL A 54 -12.94 -7.50 -2.70
CA VAL A 54 -11.73 -8.33 -2.84
C VAL A 54 -11.02 -7.92 -4.13
N GLN A 55 -9.84 -7.32 -3.98
CA GLN A 55 -8.94 -6.98 -5.07
C GLN A 55 -8.23 -8.25 -5.57
N ASP A 56 -7.60 -8.18 -6.74
CA ASP A 56 -6.78 -9.30 -7.24
C ASP A 56 -5.59 -9.57 -6.31
N ARG A 57 -5.24 -10.85 -6.08
CA ARG A 57 -4.08 -11.21 -5.25
C ARG A 57 -2.73 -10.81 -5.86
N CYS A 58 -2.70 -10.49 -7.15
CA CYS A 58 -1.50 -10.00 -7.84
C CYS A 58 -1.25 -8.49 -7.66
N VAL A 59 -2.07 -7.81 -6.86
CA VAL A 59 -1.98 -6.36 -6.66
C VAL A 59 -0.92 -6.00 -5.60
N LEU A 60 -0.44 -6.97 -4.81
CA LEU A 60 0.58 -6.82 -3.77
C LEU A 60 1.83 -7.68 -4.03
#